data_AF-I8Z3F5-F1
#
_entry.id   AF-I8Z3F5-F1
#
_cell.length_a   1.000
_cell.length_b   1.000
_cell.length_c   1.000
_cell.angle_alpha   90.00
_cell.angle_beta   90.00
_cell.angle_gamma   90.00
#
_symmetry.space_group_name_H-M   'P 1'
#
loop_
_entity.id
_entity.type
_entity.pdbx_description
1 polymer ?
#
loop_
_entity_poly.entity_id
_entity_poly.type
_entity_poly.pdbx_seq_one_letter_code
_entity_poly.pdbx_strand_id
1 'polypeptide(L)'
;MKKQLLLVMAFVAATFTVNAQTYAVQESDVITSETEITSVDGVKLTFGNDTYAMKTSSDIDGGALYVAYASGKANPVDGAGLAFDKAGAEVPTIGTLYNLAVTKDGTMEIAVVLNANKKFYVLEDGVAMEGYDGIIVVDKYYGTYSFPVKAGKTYTTFCTGSKLGFFGFTFTPEGGATGITDSAVNKEVVATEYYNVVGMRLNEPAKGLNIIKRIMSDGSVETTKACIE
;
A
#
# COMPACT_ATOMS: atom_id res chain seq x y z
N MET A 1 -30.90 11.63 1.84
CA MET A 1 -29.54 12.19 1.71
C MET A 1 -28.83 11.46 0.58
N LYS A 2 -28.28 12.17 -0.40
CA LYS A 2 -27.65 11.56 -1.60
C LYS A 2 -26.23 11.12 -1.26
N LYS A 3 -25.92 9.84 -1.46
CA LYS A 3 -24.56 9.29 -1.32
C LYS A 3 -23.63 10.01 -2.31
N GLN A 4 -22.62 10.72 -1.82
CA GLN A 4 -21.60 11.31 -2.69
C GLN A 4 -20.55 10.25 -3.05
N LEU A 5 -20.61 9.89 -4.33
CA LEU A 5 -19.60 9.31 -5.20
C LEU A 5 -18.16 9.17 -4.62
N LEU A 6 -17.67 7.94 -4.51
CA LEU A 6 -16.23 7.68 -4.51
C LEU A 6 -15.64 8.18 -5.83
N LEU A 7 -14.63 9.05 -5.77
CA LEU A 7 -13.88 9.49 -6.94
C LEU A 7 -12.70 8.54 -7.14
N VAL A 8 -12.75 7.71 -8.19
CA VAL A 8 -11.63 6.86 -8.59
C VAL A 8 -10.65 7.71 -9.40
N MET A 9 -9.54 8.10 -8.79
CA MET A 9 -8.44 8.80 -9.47
C MET A 9 -7.69 7.85 -10.42
N ALA A 10 -7.18 8.38 -11.53
CA ALA A 10 -6.48 7.59 -12.54
C ALA A 10 -5.10 7.13 -12.03
N PHE A 11 -4.73 5.88 -12.34
CA PHE A 11 -3.50 5.26 -11.86
C PHE A 11 -2.52 5.02 -13.01
N VAL A 12 -1.26 5.41 -12.83
CA VAL A 12 -0.15 5.03 -13.73
C VAL A 12 0.73 4.03 -13.01
N ALA A 13 0.61 2.75 -13.39
CA ALA A 13 1.45 1.67 -12.87
C ALA A 13 2.57 1.33 -13.87
N ALA A 14 3.82 1.31 -13.41
CA ALA A 14 5.01 0.90 -14.17
C ALA A 14 5.97 0.09 -13.27
N THR A 15 6.85 -0.73 -13.87
CA THR A 15 7.36 -1.98 -13.26
C THR A 15 8.87 -2.20 -13.49
N PHE A 16 9.67 -2.91 -12.67
CA PHE A 16 9.36 -3.84 -11.57
C PHE A 16 10.32 -3.73 -10.36
N THR A 17 9.78 -3.91 -9.15
CA THR A 17 10.28 -4.87 -8.13
C THR A 17 9.05 -5.69 -7.72
N VAL A 18 9.18 -7.00 -7.50
CA VAL A 18 8.09 -7.99 -7.77
C VAL A 18 6.75 -7.76 -7.03
N ASN A 19 6.68 -6.90 -6.01
CA ASN A 19 5.42 -6.48 -5.36
C ASN A 19 5.36 -4.98 -4.98
N ALA A 20 6.24 -4.13 -5.50
CA ALA A 20 6.23 -2.69 -5.19
C ALA A 20 5.05 -1.97 -5.88
N GLN A 21 4.29 -1.19 -5.11
CA GLN A 21 3.10 -0.44 -5.56
C GLN A 21 3.24 1.04 -5.21
N THR A 22 2.99 1.93 -6.16
CA THR A 22 3.23 3.38 -6.00
C THR A 22 1.96 4.19 -6.20
N TYR A 23 1.69 5.13 -5.29
CA TYR A 23 0.78 6.25 -5.53
C TYR A 23 1.60 7.52 -5.74
N ALA A 24 1.29 8.28 -6.81
CA ALA A 24 1.92 9.55 -7.13
C ALA A 24 0.85 10.62 -7.39
N VAL A 25 1.00 11.78 -6.75
CA VAL A 25 0.13 12.95 -6.87
C VAL A 25 0.23 13.54 -8.28
N GLN A 26 -0.91 13.84 -8.87
CA GLN A 26 -1.03 14.46 -10.19
C GLN A 26 -1.41 15.94 -10.07
N GLU A 27 -1.06 16.75 -11.08
CA GLU A 27 -1.42 18.18 -11.10
C GLU A 27 -2.95 18.41 -11.03
N SER A 28 -3.73 17.50 -11.62
CA SER A 28 -5.19 17.53 -11.66
C SER A 28 -5.87 17.03 -10.38
N ASP A 29 -5.13 16.55 -9.38
CA ASP A 29 -5.73 15.96 -8.18
C ASP A 29 -6.42 17.03 -7.32
N VAL A 30 -7.61 16.70 -6.83
CA VAL A 30 -8.37 17.52 -5.89
C VAL A 30 -8.36 16.83 -4.53
N ILE A 31 -7.46 17.27 -3.64
CA ILE A 31 -7.27 16.68 -2.31
C ILE A 31 -7.83 17.60 -1.22
N THR A 32 -8.67 17.02 -0.38
CA THR A 32 -9.29 17.62 0.80
C THR A 32 -8.96 16.81 2.06
N SER A 33 -9.30 17.34 3.23
CA SER A 33 -9.23 16.60 4.50
C SER A 33 -10.13 15.36 4.58
N GLU A 34 -11.10 15.22 3.67
CA GLU A 34 -11.98 14.05 3.55
C GLU A 34 -11.47 13.02 2.52
N THR A 35 -10.34 13.29 1.87
CA THR A 35 -9.80 12.41 0.82
C THR A 35 -9.08 11.21 1.42
N GLU A 36 -9.48 10.01 0.99
CA GLU A 36 -8.79 8.75 1.30
C GLU A 36 -8.24 8.14 -0.01
N ILE A 37 -6.94 7.83 -0.04
CA ILE A 37 -6.29 7.15 -1.15
C ILE A 37 -6.04 5.69 -0.74
N THR A 38 -6.65 4.76 -1.48
CA THR A 38 -6.66 3.31 -1.21
C THR A 38 -6.23 2.48 -2.42
N SER A 39 -5.60 3.13 -3.40
CA SER A 39 -5.16 2.54 -4.67
C SER A 39 -3.90 1.68 -4.57
N VAL A 40 -3.21 1.71 -3.43
CA VAL A 40 -2.08 0.82 -3.11
C VAL A 40 -2.57 -0.22 -2.10
N ASP A 41 -2.58 -1.49 -2.49
CA ASP A 41 -3.05 -2.56 -1.61
C ASP A 41 -2.17 -2.67 -0.37
N GLY A 42 -2.82 -2.73 0.80
CA GLY A 42 -2.18 -2.73 2.10
C GLY A 42 -1.95 -1.34 2.72
N VAL A 43 -2.28 -0.24 2.03
CA VAL A 43 -2.07 1.13 2.53
C VAL A 43 -3.29 2.03 2.29
N LYS A 44 -3.72 2.75 3.32
CA LYS A 44 -4.64 3.89 3.19
C LYS A 44 -3.92 5.18 3.57
N LEU A 45 -3.80 6.09 2.60
CA LEU A 45 -3.31 7.45 2.83
C LEU A 45 -4.49 8.40 3.11
N THR A 46 -4.39 9.18 4.20
CA THR A 46 -5.29 10.30 4.50
C THR A 46 -4.50 11.57 4.81
N PHE A 47 -5.17 12.72 4.79
CA PHE A 47 -4.57 14.04 4.90
C PHE A 47 -5.01 14.74 6.19
N GLY A 48 -4.20 15.65 6.72
CA GLY A 48 -4.59 16.50 7.85
C GLY A 48 -5.76 17.43 7.53
N ASN A 49 -6.38 17.98 8.58
CA ASN A 49 -7.45 18.96 8.43
C ASN A 49 -6.92 20.29 7.87
N ASP A 50 -6.86 20.40 6.54
CA ASP A 50 -6.37 21.55 5.77
C ASP A 50 -6.91 21.50 4.32
N THR A 51 -6.66 22.54 3.53
CA THR A 51 -6.86 22.57 2.08
C THR A 51 -5.53 22.38 1.36
N TYR A 52 -5.43 21.37 0.49
CA TYR A 52 -4.20 21.05 -0.24
C TYR A 52 -4.20 21.64 -1.64
N ALA A 53 -3.05 22.18 -2.05
CA ALA A 53 -2.79 22.64 -3.40
C ALA A 53 -1.74 21.74 -4.05
N MET A 54 -2.00 21.32 -5.29
CA MET A 54 -1.03 20.58 -6.11
C MET A 54 -0.05 21.58 -6.73
N LYS A 55 1.23 21.19 -6.79
CA LYS A 55 2.31 22.02 -7.35
C LYS A 55 3.18 21.14 -8.23
N THR A 56 3.27 21.50 -9.51
CA THR A 56 4.14 20.83 -10.46
C THR A 56 5.61 20.98 -10.06
N SER A 57 6.37 19.89 -10.16
CA SER A 57 7.83 19.88 -9.99
C SER A 57 8.38 18.58 -10.55
N SER A 58 9.49 18.68 -11.27
CA SER A 58 10.30 17.56 -11.74
C SER A 58 11.68 17.55 -11.07
N ASP A 59 11.80 18.22 -9.91
CA ASP A 59 13.07 18.42 -9.20
C ASP A 59 13.51 17.17 -8.40
N ILE A 60 12.63 16.18 -8.26
CA ILE A 60 12.88 14.91 -7.58
C ILE A 60 13.40 13.86 -8.57
N ASP A 61 14.41 13.10 -8.16
CA ASP A 61 14.88 11.95 -8.93
C ASP A 61 13.75 10.92 -9.09
N GLY A 62 13.48 10.49 -10.33
CA GLY A 62 12.28 9.73 -10.68
C GLY A 62 11.09 10.55 -11.21
N GLY A 63 11.31 11.83 -11.58
CA GLY A 63 10.28 12.78 -12.05
C GLY A 63 9.43 12.41 -13.29
N ALA A 64 9.55 11.20 -13.84
CA ALA A 64 8.55 10.65 -14.79
C ALA A 64 7.30 10.09 -14.06
N LEU A 65 7.42 9.71 -12.79
CA LEU A 65 6.32 9.25 -11.93
C LEU A 65 5.80 10.39 -11.05
N TYR A 66 6.71 11.15 -10.44
CA TYR A 66 6.40 12.24 -9.53
C TYR A 66 6.42 13.58 -10.26
N VAL A 67 5.26 13.97 -10.80
CA VAL A 67 5.08 15.20 -11.61
C VAL A 67 4.55 16.40 -10.81
N ALA A 68 3.88 16.14 -9.68
CA ALA A 68 3.35 17.15 -8.79
C ALA A 68 3.41 16.69 -7.33
N TYR A 69 3.40 17.64 -6.39
CA TYR A 69 3.29 17.37 -4.97
C TYR A 69 2.12 18.12 -4.34
N ALA A 70 1.44 17.45 -3.40
CA ALA A 70 0.44 18.06 -2.53
C ALA A 70 1.14 18.88 -1.44
N SER A 71 0.53 20.00 -1.03
CA SER A 71 0.98 20.81 0.10
C SER A 71 -0.18 21.64 0.63
N GLY A 72 -0.42 21.61 1.94
CA GLY A 72 -1.51 22.34 2.58
C GLY A 72 -1.29 23.85 2.64
N LYS A 73 -2.15 24.54 3.40
CA LYS A 73 -2.11 25.99 3.64
C LYS A 73 -1.54 26.33 5.03
N ALA A 74 -1.78 25.49 6.03
CA ALA A 74 -1.33 25.64 7.42
C ALA A 74 -0.18 24.68 7.78
N ASN A 75 0.68 25.11 8.71
CA ASN A 75 1.68 24.23 9.31
C ASN A 75 0.97 23.17 10.21
N PRO A 76 1.52 21.96 10.35
CA PRO A 76 0.95 20.92 11.19
C PRO A 76 0.98 21.31 12.67
N VAL A 77 -0.17 21.17 13.33
CA VAL A 77 -0.37 21.37 14.77
C VAL A 77 -1.37 20.36 15.33
N ASP A 78 -1.32 20.12 16.64
CA ASP A 78 -2.32 19.33 17.36
C ASP A 78 -3.67 20.06 17.50
N GLY A 79 -4.63 19.42 18.19
CA GLY A 79 -5.95 19.99 18.43
C GLY A 79 -5.96 21.25 19.31
N ALA A 80 -4.88 21.52 20.05
CA ALA A 80 -4.69 22.73 20.85
C ALA A 80 -3.94 23.84 20.08
N GLY A 81 -3.46 23.56 18.86
CA GLY A 81 -2.69 24.50 18.05
C GLY A 81 -1.19 24.52 18.36
N LEU A 82 -0.67 23.54 19.11
CA LEU A 82 0.76 23.41 19.37
C LEU A 82 1.46 22.65 18.23
N ALA A 83 2.66 23.09 17.88
CA ALA A 83 3.55 22.33 17.00
C ALA A 83 4.23 21.20 17.78
N PHE A 84 4.39 20.03 17.17
CA PHE A 84 4.93 18.82 17.80
C PHE A 84 6.28 18.99 18.51
N ASP A 85 7.10 19.97 18.12
CA ASP A 85 8.39 20.27 18.75
C ASP A 85 8.30 21.19 19.98
N LYS A 86 7.12 21.27 20.61
CA LYS A 86 6.83 22.07 21.80
C LYS A 86 6.44 21.16 22.97
N ALA A 87 6.83 21.56 24.18
CA ALA A 87 6.49 20.81 25.39
C ALA A 87 4.96 20.74 25.57
N GLY A 88 4.45 19.52 25.79
CA GLY A 88 3.01 19.27 25.94
C GLY A 88 2.21 19.24 24.63
N ALA A 89 2.86 19.27 23.47
CA ALA A 89 2.18 19.06 22.19
C ALA A 89 1.80 17.58 21.99
N GLU A 90 0.65 17.33 21.38
CA GLU A 90 0.21 16.01 20.94
C GLU A 90 0.51 15.79 19.45
N VAL A 91 0.08 14.64 18.92
CA VAL A 91 0.20 14.32 17.49
C VAL A 91 -0.57 15.36 16.65
N PRO A 92 0.04 15.93 15.59
CA PRO A 92 -0.67 16.86 14.72
C PRO A 92 -1.91 16.23 14.06
N THR A 93 -3.01 16.99 14.07
CA THR A 93 -4.29 16.61 13.43
C THR A 93 -4.81 17.70 12.49
N ILE A 94 -4.26 18.92 12.58
CA ILE A 94 -4.64 20.09 11.80
C ILE A 94 -3.44 20.52 10.94
N GLY A 95 -3.68 21.00 9.72
CA GLY A 95 -2.63 21.49 8.82
C GLY A 95 -1.99 20.41 7.93
N THR A 96 -0.81 20.70 7.39
CA THR A 96 -0.12 19.86 6.40
C THR A 96 0.56 18.64 7.02
N LEU A 97 -0.09 17.48 6.93
CA LEU A 97 0.40 16.17 7.37
C LEU A 97 -0.24 15.04 6.54
N TYR A 98 0.45 13.90 6.48
CA TYR A 98 0.05 12.73 5.70
C TYR A 98 0.08 11.50 6.60
N ASN A 99 -1.04 10.76 6.69
CA ASN A 99 -1.17 9.56 7.50
C ASN A 99 -1.23 8.33 6.60
N LEU A 100 -0.32 7.38 6.78
CA LEU A 100 -0.26 6.12 6.06
C LEU A 100 -0.67 5.00 7.01
N ALA A 101 -1.94 4.61 6.99
CA ALA A 101 -2.43 3.46 7.75
C ALA A 101 -2.12 2.17 6.97
N VAL A 102 -1.37 1.26 7.58
CA VAL A 102 -0.78 0.09 6.93
C VAL A 102 -1.42 -1.20 7.45
N THR A 103 -1.77 -2.13 6.56
CA THR A 103 -2.40 -3.43 6.92
C THR A 103 -1.54 -4.65 6.59
N LYS A 104 -0.32 -4.45 6.09
CA LYS A 104 0.67 -5.50 5.79
C LYS A 104 2.05 -5.03 6.21
N ASP A 105 2.86 -5.92 6.79
CA ASP A 105 4.28 -5.63 7.03
C ASP A 105 4.98 -5.31 5.69
N GLY A 106 6.04 -4.51 5.71
CA GLY A 106 6.79 -4.16 4.50
C GLY A 106 7.74 -2.98 4.66
N THR A 107 8.13 -2.40 3.53
CA THR A 107 8.91 -1.16 3.45
C THR A 107 8.06 -0.07 2.81
N MET A 108 8.05 1.11 3.42
CA MET A 108 7.48 2.33 2.88
C MET A 108 8.60 3.23 2.39
N GLU A 109 8.46 3.76 1.18
CA GLU A 109 9.27 4.86 0.66
C GLU A 109 8.35 6.04 0.35
N ILE A 110 8.54 7.18 1.02
CA ILE A 110 7.77 8.41 0.77
C ILE A 110 8.59 9.40 -0.05
N ALA A 111 7.97 10.07 -1.00
CA ALA A 111 8.59 11.06 -1.87
C ALA A 111 8.15 12.48 -1.48
N VAL A 112 9.09 13.36 -1.14
CA VAL A 112 8.79 14.62 -0.45
C VAL A 112 9.59 15.83 -0.93
N VAL A 113 9.06 17.02 -0.62
CA VAL A 113 9.77 18.31 -0.68
C VAL A 113 9.92 18.87 0.73
N LEU A 114 11.14 18.82 1.27
CA LEU A 114 11.50 19.32 2.58
C LEU A 114 12.26 20.66 2.45
N ASN A 115 11.81 21.68 3.18
CA ASN A 115 12.49 22.97 3.19
C ASN A 115 13.71 22.95 4.13
N ALA A 116 14.77 23.65 3.73
CA ALA A 116 15.97 23.89 4.54
C ALA A 116 15.63 24.34 5.98
N ASN A 117 16.38 23.83 6.95
CA ASN A 117 16.28 24.22 8.37
C ASN A 117 14.88 23.99 8.99
N LYS A 118 14.15 22.97 8.52
CA LYS A 118 12.87 22.52 9.10
C LYS A 118 13.00 21.10 9.63
N LYS A 119 12.42 20.86 10.80
CA LYS A 119 12.37 19.54 11.43
C LYS A 119 11.32 18.69 10.74
N PHE A 120 11.75 17.60 10.12
CA PHE A 120 10.92 16.60 9.47
C PHE A 120 10.69 15.41 10.41
N TYR A 121 9.47 14.90 10.43
CA TYR A 121 9.05 13.82 11.32
C TYR A 121 8.39 12.68 10.54
N VAL A 122 8.64 11.45 11.01
CA VAL A 122 7.81 10.28 10.76
C VAL A 122 7.49 9.65 12.12
N LEU A 123 6.20 9.56 12.45
CA LEU A 123 5.73 8.96 13.69
C LEU A 123 5.10 7.60 13.40
N GLU A 124 5.39 6.57 14.21
CA GLU A 124 4.59 5.34 14.28
C GLU A 124 3.61 5.47 15.45
N ASP A 125 2.30 5.37 15.17
CA ASP A 125 1.21 5.50 16.16
C ASP A 125 1.36 6.74 17.08
N GLY A 126 1.92 7.83 16.55
CA GLY A 126 2.14 9.09 17.28
C GLY A 126 3.49 9.23 17.98
N VAL A 127 4.36 8.21 17.98
CA VAL A 127 5.71 8.26 18.54
C VAL A 127 6.74 8.41 17.42
N ALA A 128 7.68 9.34 17.54
CA ALA A 128 8.71 9.54 16.52
C ALA A 128 9.58 8.29 16.33
N MET A 129 9.75 7.85 15.08
CA MET A 129 10.61 6.71 14.76
C MET A 129 12.09 7.09 14.95
N GLU A 130 12.93 6.12 15.31
CA GLU A 130 14.38 6.31 15.39
C GLU A 130 14.93 6.79 14.04
N GLY A 131 15.81 7.80 14.07
CA GLY A 131 16.32 8.46 12.86
C GLY A 131 15.36 9.47 12.23
N TYR A 132 14.07 9.50 12.62
CA TYR A 132 13.02 10.37 12.09
C TYR A 132 12.46 11.37 13.12
N ASP A 133 13.11 11.54 14.27
CA ASP A 133 12.75 12.53 15.30
C ASP A 133 13.33 13.92 14.97
N GLY A 134 12.72 14.60 14.00
CA GLY A 134 13.04 15.99 13.69
C GLY A 134 14.29 16.18 12.82
N ILE A 135 14.47 15.35 11.78
CA ILE A 135 15.56 15.47 10.79
C ILE A 135 15.60 16.89 10.22
N ILE A 136 16.79 17.45 10.06
CA ILE A 136 17.00 18.74 9.38
C ILE A 136 17.94 18.56 8.19
N VAL A 137 17.56 19.14 7.05
CA VAL A 137 18.41 19.31 5.87
C VAL A 137 18.92 20.76 5.79
N VAL A 138 20.17 20.92 5.32
CA VAL A 138 20.83 22.23 5.18
C VAL A 138 20.23 23.01 4.01
N ASP A 139 20.05 22.35 2.88
CA ASP A 139 19.43 22.87 1.67
C ASP A 139 18.01 22.30 1.48
N LYS A 140 17.23 22.90 0.58
CA LYS A 140 15.90 22.38 0.23
C LYS A 140 16.05 21.03 -0.46
N TYR A 141 15.44 20.00 0.12
CA TYR A 141 15.56 18.62 -0.31
C TYR A 141 14.33 18.16 -1.10
N TYR A 142 14.58 17.52 -2.22
CA TYR A 142 13.61 16.84 -3.07
C TYR A 142 14.10 15.40 -3.22
N GLY A 143 13.37 14.44 -2.67
CA GLY A 143 13.85 13.07 -2.62
C GLY A 143 12.99 12.16 -1.75
N THR A 144 13.53 11.00 -1.41
CA THR A 144 12.79 9.94 -0.74
C THR A 144 13.32 9.63 0.66
N TYR A 145 12.43 9.18 1.53
CA TYR A 145 12.77 8.57 2.81
C TYR A 145 12.17 7.16 2.86
N SER A 146 12.99 6.18 3.24
CA SER A 146 12.61 4.76 3.28
C SER A 146 12.70 4.22 4.70
N PHE A 147 11.64 3.54 5.16
CA PHE A 147 11.53 2.99 6.50
C PHE A 147 10.68 1.70 6.54
N PRO A 148 10.98 0.78 7.47
CA PRO A 148 10.14 -0.40 7.68
C PRO A 148 8.77 0.01 8.24
N VAL A 149 7.72 -0.71 7.85
CA VAL A 149 6.36 -0.52 8.35
C VAL A 149 5.74 -1.86 8.76
N LYS A 150 4.84 -1.82 9.73
CA LYS A 150 4.16 -3.01 10.28
C LYS A 150 2.65 -2.93 10.18
N ALA A 151 2.01 -4.09 10.05
CA ALA A 151 0.57 -4.22 9.91
C ALA A 151 -0.18 -3.70 11.15
N GLY A 152 -1.27 -2.97 10.93
CA GLY A 152 -2.10 -2.36 11.98
C GLY A 152 -1.57 -1.02 12.50
N LYS A 153 -0.46 -0.51 11.95
CA LYS A 153 0.19 0.75 12.35
C LYS A 153 -0.21 1.92 11.47
N THR A 154 -0.16 3.13 12.03
CA THR A 154 -0.29 4.38 11.26
C THR A 154 1.02 5.17 11.29
N TYR A 155 1.52 5.52 10.11
CA TYR A 155 2.73 6.31 9.93
C TYR A 155 2.37 7.74 9.54
N THR A 156 2.60 8.70 10.44
CA THR A 156 2.25 10.11 10.24
C THR A 156 3.49 10.92 9.89
N THR A 157 3.53 11.55 8.71
CA THR A 157 4.68 12.35 8.25
C THR A 157 4.34 13.83 8.00
N PHE A 158 5.20 14.72 8.48
CA PHE A 158 4.99 16.18 8.46
C PHE A 158 6.30 16.96 8.78
N CYS A 159 6.21 18.29 8.84
CA CYS A 159 7.31 19.15 9.31
C CYS A 159 6.84 20.25 10.26
N THR A 160 7.52 20.46 11.39
CA THR A 160 7.19 21.62 12.23
C THR A 160 7.70 22.92 11.60
N GLY A 161 6.94 24.01 11.77
CA GLY A 161 7.28 25.34 11.26
C GLY A 161 7.36 25.46 9.73
N SER A 162 6.83 24.50 8.98
CA SER A 162 6.65 24.57 7.52
C SER A 162 5.56 23.60 7.04
N LYS A 163 5.39 23.50 5.72
CA LYS A 163 4.41 22.62 5.07
C LYS A 163 5.17 21.66 4.17
N LEU A 164 5.19 20.38 4.55
CA LEU A 164 5.84 19.32 3.79
C LEU A 164 5.15 19.16 2.43
N GLY A 165 5.92 19.19 1.35
CA GLY A 165 5.42 18.76 0.05
C GLY A 165 5.44 17.23 -0.03
N PHE A 166 4.39 16.62 -0.56
CA PHE A 166 4.29 15.16 -0.69
C PHE A 166 3.95 14.80 -2.14
N PHE A 167 4.91 14.18 -2.83
CA PHE A 167 4.73 13.68 -4.20
C PHE A 167 3.98 12.36 -4.24
N GLY A 168 4.05 11.56 -3.17
CA GLY A 168 3.50 10.21 -3.17
C GLY A 168 4.29 9.24 -2.30
N PHE A 169 4.03 7.96 -2.49
CA PHE A 169 4.74 6.87 -1.81
C PHE A 169 4.78 5.59 -2.64
N THR A 170 5.80 4.77 -2.40
CA THR A 170 5.91 3.39 -2.85
C THR A 170 5.86 2.47 -1.62
N PHE A 171 4.98 1.47 -1.64
CA PHE A 171 4.91 0.42 -0.62
C PHE A 171 5.33 -0.92 -1.21
N THR A 172 6.20 -1.64 -0.49
CA THR A 172 6.63 -3.00 -0.84
C THR A 172 6.31 -3.94 0.32
N PRO A 173 5.29 -4.82 0.21
CA PRO A 173 4.91 -5.73 1.29
C PRO A 173 5.95 -6.83 1.54
N GLU A 174 6.18 -7.15 2.81
CA GLU A 174 7.00 -8.25 3.29
C GLU A 174 6.33 -9.60 2.99
N GLY A 175 7.12 -10.65 2.75
CA GLY A 175 6.60 -12.01 2.49
C GLY A 175 5.74 -12.14 1.23
N GLY A 176 5.94 -11.24 0.27
CA GLY A 176 5.05 -11.02 -0.87
C GLY A 176 4.52 -12.30 -1.52
N ALA A 177 3.19 -12.41 -1.55
CA ALA A 177 2.52 -13.40 -2.37
C ALA A 177 3.02 -13.28 -3.81
N THR A 178 3.31 -14.41 -4.45
CA THR A 178 3.35 -14.46 -5.92
C THR A 178 2.01 -13.93 -6.43
N GLY A 179 1.97 -13.23 -7.58
CA GLY A 179 0.73 -12.71 -8.19
C GLY A 179 -0.33 -13.74 -8.60
N ILE A 180 -0.19 -14.98 -8.12
CA ILE A 180 -1.18 -16.03 -8.07
C ILE A 180 -2.01 -15.80 -6.80
N THR A 181 -3.18 -15.18 -6.95
CA THR A 181 -4.24 -15.34 -5.95
C THR A 181 -4.65 -16.80 -5.94
N ASP A 182 -4.41 -17.52 -4.85
CA ASP A 182 -4.96 -18.87 -4.66
C ASP A 182 -6.47 -18.76 -4.44
N SER A 183 -7.19 -18.74 -5.55
CA SER A 183 -8.64 -18.79 -5.55
C SER A 183 -9.05 -20.18 -5.08
N ALA A 184 -9.36 -20.30 -3.80
CA ALA A 184 -10.05 -21.44 -3.20
C ALA A 184 -11.50 -21.51 -3.73
N VAL A 185 -11.63 -21.74 -5.05
CA VAL A 185 -12.87 -22.12 -5.71
C VAL A 185 -13.26 -23.46 -5.15
N ASN A 186 -14.54 -23.64 -4.80
CA ASN A 186 -15.09 -24.96 -4.48
C ASN A 186 -14.97 -25.82 -5.75
N LYS A 187 -13.96 -26.69 -5.78
CA LYS A 187 -13.70 -27.58 -6.91
C LYS A 187 -14.62 -28.78 -6.82
N GLU A 188 -15.54 -28.90 -7.76
CA GLU A 188 -16.44 -30.05 -7.86
C GLU A 188 -15.85 -31.10 -8.80
N VAL A 189 -16.09 -32.38 -8.50
CA VAL A 189 -15.68 -33.48 -9.38
C VAL A 189 -16.66 -33.58 -10.54
N VAL A 190 -16.23 -33.19 -11.74
CA VAL A 190 -17.08 -33.24 -12.95
C VAL A 190 -17.00 -34.56 -13.71
N ALA A 191 -15.92 -35.33 -13.52
CA ALA A 191 -15.82 -36.69 -14.03
C ALA A 191 -14.88 -37.55 -13.16
N THR A 192 -15.14 -38.85 -13.13
CA THR A 192 -14.22 -39.84 -12.55
C THR A 192 -13.92 -40.91 -13.60
N GLU A 193 -12.63 -41.20 -13.80
CA GLU A 193 -12.13 -42.21 -14.74
C GLU A 193 -11.33 -43.27 -13.97
N TYR A 194 -11.52 -44.53 -14.31
CA TYR A 194 -10.83 -45.66 -13.69
C TYR A 194 -9.82 -46.27 -14.67
N TYR A 195 -8.65 -46.65 -14.15
CA TYR A 195 -7.61 -47.34 -14.92
C TYR A 195 -7.02 -48.48 -14.10
N ASN A 196 -6.58 -49.53 -14.78
CA ASN A 196 -5.75 -50.57 -14.16
C ASN A 196 -4.28 -50.14 -14.02
N VAL A 197 -3.46 -50.97 -13.38
CA VAL A 197 -2.03 -50.69 -13.13
C VAL A 197 -1.16 -50.54 -14.38
N VAL A 198 -1.64 -50.98 -15.55
CA VAL A 198 -0.96 -50.81 -16.86
C VAL A 198 -1.52 -49.63 -17.67
N GLY A 199 -2.39 -48.80 -17.08
CA GLY A 199 -2.92 -47.59 -17.72
C GLY A 199 -4.07 -47.80 -18.70
N MET A 200 -4.64 -49.01 -18.78
CA MET A 200 -5.86 -49.23 -19.58
C MET A 200 -7.07 -48.67 -18.84
N ARG A 201 -7.91 -47.91 -19.54
CA ARG A 201 -9.18 -47.39 -19.03
C ARG A 201 -10.15 -48.54 -18.75
N LEU A 202 -10.86 -48.43 -17.63
CA LEU A 202 -11.94 -49.32 -17.22
C LEU A 202 -13.28 -48.56 -17.25
N ASN A 203 -14.37 -49.29 -17.50
CA ASN A 203 -15.72 -48.71 -17.46
C ASN A 203 -16.22 -48.51 -16.02
N GLU A 204 -15.74 -49.34 -15.10
CA GLU A 204 -16.06 -49.37 -13.67
C GLU A 204 -14.83 -49.87 -12.88
N PRO A 205 -14.77 -49.70 -11.55
CA PRO A 205 -13.66 -50.21 -10.73
C PRO A 205 -13.57 -51.74 -10.81
N ALA A 206 -12.38 -52.28 -11.06
CA ALA A 206 -12.13 -53.73 -11.04
C ALA A 206 -11.62 -54.19 -9.66
N LYS A 207 -11.76 -55.47 -9.31
CA LYS A 207 -11.11 -56.03 -8.12
C LYS A 207 -9.57 -55.89 -8.20
N GLY A 208 -8.95 -55.47 -7.10
CA GLY A 208 -7.51 -55.17 -7.02
C GLY A 208 -7.19 -53.68 -7.14
N LEU A 209 -5.95 -53.36 -7.54
CA LEU A 209 -5.44 -51.99 -7.56
C LEU A 209 -5.94 -51.20 -8.78
N ASN A 210 -6.68 -50.13 -8.51
CA ASN A 210 -7.16 -49.16 -9.49
C ASN A 210 -6.44 -47.82 -9.32
N ILE A 211 -6.26 -47.12 -10.44
CA ILE A 211 -5.91 -45.70 -10.49
C ILE A 211 -7.22 -44.95 -10.76
N ILE A 212 -7.67 -44.17 -9.79
CA ILE A 212 -8.86 -43.32 -9.86
C ILE A 212 -8.40 -41.92 -10.24
N LYS A 213 -8.86 -41.39 -11.36
CA LYS A 213 -8.59 -40.04 -11.84
C LYS A 213 -9.86 -39.21 -11.75
N ARG A 214 -9.89 -38.20 -10.89
CA ARG A 214 -10.98 -37.22 -10.81
C ARG A 214 -10.60 -36.00 -11.63
N ILE A 215 -11.48 -35.58 -12.51
CA ILE A 215 -11.37 -34.31 -13.24
C ILE A 215 -12.26 -33.31 -12.50
N MET A 216 -11.68 -32.17 -12.15
CA MET A 216 -12.33 -31.11 -11.38
C MET A 216 -12.94 -30.05 -12.30
N SER A 217 -13.88 -29.27 -11.78
CA SER A 217 -14.60 -28.23 -12.54
C SER A 217 -13.70 -27.12 -13.12
N ASP A 218 -12.51 -26.91 -12.57
CA ASP A 218 -11.49 -25.99 -13.07
C ASP A 218 -10.53 -26.63 -14.10
N GLY A 219 -10.75 -27.89 -14.50
CA GLY A 219 -9.88 -28.65 -15.39
C GLY A 219 -8.65 -29.26 -14.71
N SER A 220 -8.46 -29.05 -13.40
CA SER A 220 -7.42 -29.77 -12.63
C SER A 220 -7.76 -31.25 -12.47
N VAL A 221 -6.75 -32.07 -12.16
CA VAL A 221 -6.88 -33.53 -12.07
C VAL A 221 -6.29 -34.03 -10.76
N GLU A 222 -7.10 -34.74 -9.98
CA GLU A 222 -6.63 -35.52 -8.83
C GLU A 222 -6.47 -36.99 -9.21
N THR A 223 -5.41 -37.64 -8.73
CA THR A 223 -5.23 -39.09 -8.90
C THR A 223 -5.07 -39.79 -7.56
N THR A 224 -5.91 -40.78 -7.29
CA THR A 224 -5.83 -41.63 -6.09
C THR A 224 -5.59 -43.09 -6.52
N LYS A 225 -4.78 -43.84 -5.77
CA LYS A 225 -4.65 -45.30 -5.94
C LYS A 225 -5.49 -45.98 -4.87
N ALA A 226 -6.36 -46.91 -5.27
CA ALA A 226 -7.25 -47.62 -4.36
C ALA A 226 -7.29 -49.12 -4.68
N CYS A 227 -7.27 -49.96 -3.65
CA CYS A 227 -7.55 -51.38 -3.79
C CYS A 227 -9.05 -51.61 -3.58
N ILE A 228 -9.71 -52.30 -4.52
CA ILE A 228 -11.10 -52.74 -4.41
C ILE A 228 -11.09 -54.23 -4.07
N GLU A 229 -11.84 -54.64 -3.05
CA GLU A 229 -11.95 -56.04 -2.60
C GLU A 229 -12.90 -56.90 -3.45
#